data_AF-A0A1Z5J796-F1
#
_entry.id   AF-A0A1Z5J796-F1
#
_cell.length_a   1.000
_cell.length_b   1.000
_cell.length_c   1.000
_cell.angle_alpha   90.00
_cell.angle_beta   90.00
_cell.angle_gamma   90.00
#
_symmetry.space_group_name_H-M   'P 1'
#
loop_
_entity.id
_entity.type
_entity.pdbx_description
1 polymer ?
#
loop_
_entity_poly.entity_id
_entity_poly.type
_entity_poly.pdbx_seq_one_letter_code
_entity_poly.pdbx_strand_id
1 'polypeptide(L)'
;MGNQKERRTTYTLMAHYGIAKDGLLQTLEDYAAFGMLPPRKVASRLELLFTPAIKNHRQIPAICDDITTDHIEMLADDDSIYSDGCGFVPRWIIEKLFGQLTDGKRTFAFMVRILAPQIGLVKGILMEKPGIDKIQLHPTMIKVPRSQRNPNSKKVILLASRSYPSKNNLQEARLLKRDKELCKSFQPNKLKHMATNVLDASQIPKSVIDTYVKNATVTKGLEHAFVLGASDPTNAIPPGHVFLSGFTHELPDHILVTRFPCTESSDLLKLPLVKTKPHEMSEEQWHFLTKLAFGAILFGNPGNGHGPLPPMIANGDLDGDLYMVLWNKELGSYVPVTDTRFFCPPAKNETKLNDEWNTNWLTDAYGLMGDINALYLRQTLIGKLHTLWKKSDDYAKCHAFGRAYKEAIDIGKHGGKVPLPRAFWSDLKVEYHILLEDVNYV
;
A
#
# COMPACT_ATOMS: atom_id res chain seq x y z
N MET A 1 38.69 -12.87 8.67
CA MET A 1 37.39 -12.76 9.36
C MET A 1 36.47 -11.90 8.52
N GLY A 2 35.69 -12.53 7.63
CA GLY A 2 34.84 -11.87 6.65
C GLY A 2 33.47 -11.48 7.23
N ASN A 3 33.03 -10.27 6.89
CA ASN A 3 31.84 -9.59 7.39
C ASN A 3 30.55 -10.40 7.16
N GLN A 4 29.96 -10.89 8.26
CA GLN A 4 28.66 -11.57 8.36
C GLN A 4 27.49 -10.59 8.15
N LYS A 5 27.45 -9.88 7.01
CA LYS A 5 26.27 -9.07 6.64
C LYS A 5 25.12 -10.02 6.30
N GLU A 6 24.18 -10.14 7.24
CA GLU A 6 22.80 -10.62 7.12
C GLU A 6 22.49 -11.42 5.84
N ARG A 7 22.60 -12.74 5.92
CA ARG A 7 21.81 -13.62 5.04
C ARG A 7 20.34 -13.36 5.37
N ARG A 8 19.67 -12.46 4.62
CA ARG A 8 18.21 -12.44 4.57
C ARG A 8 17.78 -13.85 4.22
N THR A 9 17.20 -14.55 5.19
CA THR A 9 16.64 -15.88 4.94
C THR A 9 15.41 -15.65 4.07
N THR A 10 15.57 -15.71 2.76
CA THR A 10 14.45 -15.68 1.81
C THR A 10 13.73 -17.02 1.93
N TYR A 11 12.81 -17.12 2.90
CA TYR A 11 11.83 -18.20 2.92
C TYR A 11 10.79 -17.85 1.85
N THR A 12 10.93 -18.45 0.68
CA THR A 12 9.94 -18.35 -0.40
C THR A 12 8.72 -19.18 -0.01
N LEU A 13 7.52 -18.64 -0.23
CA LEU A 13 6.25 -19.39 -0.13
C LEU A 13 6.41 -20.77 -0.79
N MET A 14 7.00 -20.81 -1.99
CA MET A 14 7.30 -22.04 -2.74
C MET A 14 8.00 -23.14 -1.93
N ALA A 15 8.98 -22.77 -1.10
CA ALA A 15 9.73 -23.74 -0.28
C ALA A 15 8.86 -24.30 0.86
N HIS A 16 7.97 -23.50 1.44
CA HIS A 16 7.05 -23.94 2.49
C HIS A 16 5.91 -24.80 1.91
N TYR A 17 5.48 -24.54 0.67
CA TYR A 17 4.49 -25.36 -0.03
C TYR A 17 5.04 -26.70 -0.54
N GLY A 18 6.34 -26.98 -0.37
CA GLY A 18 6.97 -28.19 -0.93
C GLY A 18 6.93 -28.25 -2.45
N ILE A 19 6.92 -27.09 -3.12
CA ILE A 19 6.86 -27.02 -4.58
C ILE A 19 8.18 -27.55 -5.14
N ALA A 20 8.16 -28.79 -5.62
CA ALA A 20 9.28 -29.37 -6.33
C ALA A 20 9.49 -28.64 -7.67
N LYS A 21 10.74 -28.62 -8.14
CA LYS A 21 11.07 -28.03 -9.45
C LYS A 21 10.34 -28.78 -10.59
N ASP A 22 10.14 -30.08 -10.41
CA ASP A 22 9.36 -30.92 -11.31
C ASP A 22 7.87 -30.79 -10.94
N GLY A 23 7.04 -30.38 -11.91
CA GLY A 23 5.60 -30.20 -11.69
C GLY A 23 5.18 -28.85 -11.11
N LEU A 24 6.07 -27.84 -11.10
CA LEU A 24 5.79 -26.47 -10.62
C LEU A 24 4.47 -25.90 -11.15
N LEU A 25 4.19 -26.08 -12.45
CA LEU A 25 2.94 -25.65 -13.08
C LEU A 25 1.73 -26.29 -12.39
N GLN A 26 1.72 -27.62 -12.27
CA GLN A 26 0.62 -28.35 -11.65
C GLN A 26 0.46 -27.95 -10.18
N THR A 27 1.57 -27.84 -9.43
CA THR A 27 1.50 -27.45 -8.02
C THR A 27 0.92 -26.05 -7.85
N LEU A 28 1.30 -25.06 -8.67
CA LEU A 28 0.73 -23.72 -8.58
C LEU A 28 -0.76 -23.71 -8.94
N GLU A 29 -1.15 -24.51 -9.93
CA GLU A 29 -2.55 -24.63 -10.35
C GLU A 29 -3.44 -25.36 -9.34
N ASP A 30 -2.88 -26.25 -8.53
CA ASP A 30 -3.60 -26.87 -7.42
C ASP A 30 -3.97 -25.85 -6.33
N TYR A 31 -3.33 -24.67 -6.31
CA TYR A 31 -3.57 -23.63 -5.33
C TYR A 31 -4.31 -22.39 -5.87
N ALA A 32 -4.08 -21.99 -7.12
CA ALA A 32 -4.75 -20.84 -7.71
C ALA A 32 -4.74 -20.96 -9.25
N ALA A 33 -5.76 -20.42 -9.92
CA ALA A 33 -5.93 -20.52 -11.37
C ALA A 33 -5.03 -19.55 -12.16
N PHE A 34 -3.73 -19.85 -12.25
CA PHE A 34 -2.78 -19.00 -12.97
C PHE A 34 -3.04 -18.96 -14.48
N GLY A 35 -3.49 -20.07 -15.07
CA GLY A 35 -3.81 -20.18 -16.50
C GLY A 35 -4.97 -19.31 -16.98
N MET A 36 -5.77 -18.78 -16.04
CA MET A 36 -6.84 -17.80 -16.34
C MET A 36 -6.30 -16.37 -16.50
N LEU A 37 -5.05 -16.11 -16.12
CA LEU A 37 -4.48 -14.77 -16.22
C LEU A 37 -3.67 -14.59 -17.51
N PRO A 38 -3.60 -13.38 -18.06
CA PRO A 38 -2.70 -13.10 -19.16
C PRO A 38 -1.24 -13.23 -18.68
N PRO A 39 -0.30 -13.71 -19.52
CA PRO A 39 1.07 -14.04 -19.11
C PRO A 39 1.82 -12.93 -18.34
N ARG A 40 1.63 -11.66 -18.72
CA ARG A 40 2.24 -10.51 -18.02
C ARG A 40 1.74 -10.39 -16.57
N LYS A 41 0.45 -10.63 -16.34
CA LYS A 41 -0.11 -10.61 -14.99
C LYS A 41 0.40 -11.80 -14.19
N VAL A 42 0.50 -12.99 -14.81
CA VAL A 42 1.11 -14.15 -14.15
C VAL A 42 2.53 -13.84 -13.67
N ALA A 43 3.39 -13.28 -14.52
CA ALA A 43 4.75 -12.88 -14.13
C ALA A 43 4.74 -11.98 -12.87
N SER A 44 3.88 -10.96 -12.84
CA SER A 44 3.73 -10.08 -11.66
C SER A 44 3.19 -10.78 -10.41
N ARG A 45 2.41 -11.86 -10.57
CA ARG A 45 1.83 -12.61 -9.44
C ARG A 45 2.80 -13.65 -8.89
N LEU A 46 3.67 -14.21 -9.73
CA LEU A 46 4.74 -15.11 -9.29
C LEU A 46 5.68 -14.43 -8.31
N GLU A 47 5.98 -13.13 -8.49
CA GLU A 47 6.78 -12.34 -7.54
C GLU A 47 6.23 -12.39 -6.11
N LEU A 48 4.91 -12.50 -5.95
CA LEU A 48 4.27 -12.57 -4.64
C LEU A 48 4.68 -13.83 -3.87
N LEU A 49 4.99 -14.93 -4.57
CA LEU A 49 5.46 -16.20 -3.99
C LEU A 49 6.91 -16.15 -3.50
N PHE A 50 7.64 -15.09 -3.83
CA PHE A 50 9.01 -14.85 -3.34
C PHE A 50 9.06 -13.85 -2.19
N THR A 51 7.90 -13.43 -1.66
CA THR A 51 7.83 -12.50 -0.52
C THR A 51 8.35 -13.18 0.75
N PRO A 52 9.38 -12.62 1.43
CA PRO A 52 9.85 -13.19 2.67
C PRO A 52 8.85 -12.95 3.82
N ALA A 53 8.67 -13.96 4.66
CA ALA A 53 7.96 -13.80 5.93
C ALA A 53 8.74 -12.92 6.90
N ILE A 54 8.04 -12.08 7.65
CA ILE A 54 8.61 -11.44 8.83
C ILE A 54 8.89 -12.51 9.90
N LYS A 55 9.99 -12.37 10.62
CA LYS A 55 10.29 -13.25 11.76
C LYS A 55 9.70 -12.67 13.03
N ASN A 56 9.07 -13.51 13.84
CA ASN A 56 8.60 -13.12 15.17
C ASN A 56 9.78 -12.97 16.16
N HIS A 57 9.48 -12.63 17.41
CA HIS A 57 10.49 -12.45 18.47
C HIS A 57 11.38 -13.68 18.71
N ARG A 58 10.94 -14.89 18.33
CA ARG A 58 11.71 -16.16 18.41
C ARG A 58 12.48 -16.47 17.14
N GLN A 59 12.57 -15.53 16.20
CA GLN A 59 13.16 -15.72 14.87
C GLN A 59 12.44 -16.74 13.99
N ILE A 60 11.19 -17.09 14.33
CA ILE A 60 10.36 -18.02 13.56
C ILE A 60 9.60 -17.22 12.49
N PRO A 61 9.59 -17.65 11.22
CA PRO A 61 8.76 -17.05 10.18
C PRO A 61 7.27 -16.99 10.59
N ALA A 62 6.64 -15.83 10.44
CA ALA A 62 5.22 -15.63 10.71
C ALA A 62 4.37 -16.23 9.57
N ILE A 63 4.26 -17.55 9.59
CA ILE A 63 3.51 -18.37 8.65
C ILE A 63 2.55 -19.25 9.45
N CYS A 64 1.33 -19.44 8.94
CA CYS A 64 0.29 -20.26 9.54
C CYS A 64 -0.33 -21.15 8.45
N ASP A 65 -0.31 -22.46 8.67
CA ASP A 65 -0.77 -23.51 7.76
C ASP A 65 -1.84 -24.43 8.39
N ASP A 66 -2.19 -24.18 9.64
CA ASP A 66 -3.22 -24.89 10.42
C ASP A 66 -4.55 -24.11 10.49
N ILE A 67 -4.69 -23.04 9.69
CA ILE A 67 -5.98 -22.44 9.37
C ILE A 67 -6.58 -23.07 8.13
N THR A 68 -7.90 -23.05 8.05
CA THR A 68 -8.68 -23.55 6.91
C THR A 68 -9.54 -22.44 6.32
N THR A 69 -10.11 -22.69 5.15
CA THR A 69 -11.06 -21.77 4.50
C THR A 69 -12.31 -21.52 5.34
N ASP A 70 -12.65 -22.40 6.29
CA ASP A 70 -13.75 -22.17 7.25
C ASP A 70 -13.47 -20.99 8.21
N HIS A 71 -12.20 -20.59 8.36
CA HIS A 71 -11.77 -19.43 9.13
C HIS A 71 -11.72 -18.14 8.30
N ILE A 72 -12.14 -18.19 7.03
CA ILE A 72 -12.13 -17.06 6.12
C ILE A 72 -13.54 -16.82 5.61
N GLU A 73 -13.94 -15.56 5.54
CA GLU A 73 -15.15 -15.12 4.85
C GLU A 73 -14.84 -13.99 3.87
N MET A 74 -15.60 -13.95 2.78
CA MET A 74 -15.51 -12.90 1.79
C MET A 74 -16.49 -11.79 2.16
N LEU A 75 -16.01 -10.56 2.19
CA LEU A 75 -16.87 -9.37 2.27
C LEU A 75 -17.62 -9.21 0.94
N ALA A 76 -18.85 -8.69 1.03
CA ALA A 76 -19.58 -8.27 -0.15
C ALA A 76 -18.83 -7.12 -0.86
N ASP A 77 -18.92 -7.09 -2.19
CA ASP A 77 -18.48 -5.95 -2.99
C ASP A 77 -19.59 -4.89 -2.90
N ASP A 78 -19.46 -4.00 -1.91
CA ASP A 78 -20.43 -2.95 -1.60
C ASP A 78 -19.73 -1.60 -1.83
N ASP A 79 -20.25 -0.83 -2.79
CA ASP A 79 -19.72 0.49 -3.15
C ASP A 79 -19.68 1.47 -1.96
N SER A 80 -20.46 1.21 -0.90
CA SER A 80 -20.43 2.01 0.33
C SER A 80 -19.20 1.74 1.21
N ILE A 81 -18.50 0.62 1.01
CA ILE A 81 -17.31 0.20 1.78
C ILE A 81 -16.10 0.18 0.86
N TYR A 82 -15.20 1.14 1.04
CA TYR A 82 -13.93 1.12 0.32
C TYR A 82 -12.85 0.39 1.13
N SER A 83 -12.45 -0.77 0.64
CA SER A 83 -11.40 -1.58 1.27
C SER A 83 -10.41 -2.17 0.26
N ASP A 84 -9.98 -1.34 -0.70
CA ASP A 84 -9.13 -1.84 -1.77
C ASP A 84 -7.79 -2.37 -1.28
N GLY A 85 -7.66 -3.69 -1.25
CA GLY A 85 -6.47 -4.35 -0.73
C GLY A 85 -6.39 -4.45 0.79
N CYS A 86 -7.43 -4.06 1.53
CA CYS A 86 -7.49 -4.18 2.99
C CYS A 86 -8.63 -5.13 3.41
N GLY A 87 -8.32 -6.07 4.28
CA GLY A 87 -9.29 -6.94 4.93
C GLY A 87 -9.19 -6.83 6.45
N PHE A 88 -9.94 -7.66 7.15
CA PHE A 88 -9.95 -7.68 8.61
C PHE A 88 -9.52 -9.02 9.19
N VAL A 89 -8.97 -8.99 10.40
CA VAL A 89 -8.46 -10.17 11.08
C VAL A 89 -8.83 -10.17 12.57
N PRO A 90 -9.23 -11.33 13.13
CA PRO A 90 -9.47 -11.45 14.56
C PRO A 90 -8.14 -11.46 15.33
N ARG A 91 -8.16 -10.97 16.57
CA ARG A 91 -6.96 -10.87 17.44
C ARG A 91 -6.20 -12.20 17.58
N TRP A 92 -6.91 -13.32 17.66
CA TRP A 92 -6.28 -14.63 17.87
C TRP A 92 -5.32 -15.03 16.73
N ILE A 93 -5.58 -14.61 15.49
CA ILE A 93 -4.65 -14.82 14.35
C ILE A 93 -3.38 -13.99 14.52
N ILE A 94 -3.52 -12.73 14.96
CA ILE A 94 -2.35 -11.85 15.23
C ILE A 94 -1.49 -12.48 16.34
N GLU A 95 -2.12 -12.94 17.43
CA GLU A 95 -1.42 -13.60 18.52
C GLU A 95 -0.72 -14.89 18.08
N LYS A 96 -1.35 -15.65 17.19
CA LYS A 96 -0.77 -16.86 16.60
C LYS A 96 0.50 -16.57 15.79
N LEU A 97 0.48 -15.52 14.97
CA LEU A 97 1.61 -15.15 14.11
C LEU A 97 2.75 -14.46 14.86
N PHE A 98 2.43 -13.57 15.79
CA PHE A 98 3.40 -12.66 16.42
C PHE A 98 3.66 -12.96 17.91
N GLY A 99 2.87 -13.86 18.51
CA GLY A 99 2.90 -14.21 19.92
C GLY A 99 2.10 -13.23 20.79
N GLN A 100 1.95 -13.56 22.07
CA GLN A 100 1.22 -12.72 23.05
C GLN A 100 2.13 -11.73 23.82
N LEU A 101 3.40 -11.63 23.42
CA LEU A 101 4.34 -10.67 24.00
C LEU A 101 4.07 -9.26 23.47
N THR A 102 4.92 -8.30 23.88
CA THR A 102 4.76 -6.88 23.54
C THR A 102 4.59 -6.61 22.05
N ASP A 103 5.31 -7.32 21.19
CA ASP A 103 5.26 -7.09 19.74
C ASP A 103 3.90 -7.52 19.16
N GLY A 104 3.39 -8.70 19.52
CA GLY A 104 2.06 -9.13 19.07
C GLY A 104 0.92 -8.33 19.70
N LYS A 105 1.05 -7.94 20.98
CA LYS A 105 0.07 -7.04 21.64
C LYS A 105 -0.03 -5.67 20.99
N ARG A 106 1.07 -5.15 20.43
CA ARG A 106 1.08 -3.86 19.72
C ARG A 106 0.71 -3.99 18.25
N THR A 107 0.86 -5.17 17.67
CA THR A 107 0.52 -5.40 16.28
C THR A 107 -0.98 -5.27 16.11
N PHE A 108 -1.40 -4.34 15.26
CA PHE A 108 -2.81 -4.13 14.90
C PHE A 108 -3.08 -4.39 13.42
N ALA A 109 -2.04 -4.44 12.59
CA ALA A 109 -2.18 -4.77 11.18
C ALA A 109 -0.92 -5.46 10.66
N PHE A 110 -1.07 -6.22 9.57
CA PHE A 110 0.06 -6.83 8.87
C PHE A 110 -0.24 -7.03 7.39
N MET A 111 0.83 -7.02 6.60
CA MET A 111 0.76 -7.27 5.16
C MET A 111 0.77 -8.77 4.90
N VAL A 112 -0.27 -9.28 4.26
CA VAL A 112 -0.55 -10.70 4.12
C VAL A 112 -0.30 -11.21 2.69
N ARG A 113 0.08 -12.48 2.60
CA ARG A 113 -0.12 -13.34 1.44
C ARG A 113 -0.91 -14.56 1.89
N ILE A 114 -2.00 -14.87 1.20
CA ILE A 114 -2.77 -16.11 1.45
C ILE A 114 -2.81 -16.91 0.17
N LEU A 115 -2.53 -18.20 0.27
CA LEU A 115 -2.77 -19.15 -0.80
C LEU A 115 -3.75 -20.20 -0.28
N ALA A 116 -4.90 -20.29 -0.94
CA ALA A 116 -5.97 -21.18 -0.55
C ALA A 116 -6.71 -21.66 -1.80
N PRO A 117 -6.78 -22.96 -2.10
CA PRO A 117 -7.39 -23.45 -3.35
C PRO A 117 -8.82 -22.95 -3.62
N GLN A 118 -9.64 -22.79 -2.57
CA GLN A 118 -11.02 -22.27 -2.68
C GLN A 118 -11.12 -20.77 -2.96
N ILE A 119 -10.06 -20.00 -2.73
CA ILE A 119 -10.06 -18.53 -2.83
C ILE A 119 -9.10 -18.05 -3.93
N GLY A 120 -7.88 -18.60 -3.96
CA GLY A 120 -6.81 -18.28 -4.88
C GLY A 120 -5.58 -17.70 -4.17
N LEU A 121 -4.88 -16.79 -4.84
CA LEU A 121 -3.75 -16.04 -4.28
C LEU A 121 -4.21 -14.64 -3.86
N VAL A 122 -4.05 -14.33 -2.58
CA VAL A 122 -4.47 -13.08 -1.96
C VAL A 122 -3.26 -12.23 -1.57
N LYS A 123 -3.33 -10.92 -1.78
CA LYS A 123 -2.38 -9.91 -1.28
C LYS A 123 -3.15 -8.72 -0.72
N GLY A 124 -2.70 -8.24 0.43
CA GLY A 124 -3.15 -6.96 0.96
C GLY A 124 -2.70 -6.73 2.39
N ILE A 125 -3.44 -5.89 3.10
CA ILE A 125 -3.36 -5.65 4.53
C ILE A 125 -4.48 -6.40 5.24
N LEU A 126 -4.19 -6.97 6.41
CA LEU A 126 -5.20 -7.38 7.36
C LEU A 126 -5.11 -6.46 8.58
N MET A 127 -6.18 -5.70 8.84
CA MET A 127 -6.35 -4.82 9.98
C MET A 127 -7.16 -5.53 11.06
N GLU A 128 -6.76 -5.40 12.32
CA GLU A 128 -7.53 -5.95 13.42
C GLU A 128 -8.93 -5.33 13.48
N LYS A 129 -9.93 -6.18 13.65
CA LYS A 129 -11.32 -5.75 13.87
C LYS A 129 -11.89 -6.45 15.10
N PRO A 130 -12.34 -5.71 16.12
CA PRO A 130 -12.99 -6.30 17.28
C PRO A 130 -14.29 -7.01 16.89
N GLY A 131 -14.61 -8.10 17.58
CA GLY A 131 -15.90 -8.77 17.48
C GLY A 131 -16.07 -9.73 16.30
N ILE A 132 -15.06 -9.91 15.44
CA ILE A 132 -15.08 -10.95 14.40
C ILE A 132 -14.34 -12.20 14.88
N ASP A 133 -14.72 -13.36 14.34
CA ASP A 133 -14.12 -14.67 14.62
C ASP A 133 -13.34 -15.23 13.41
N LYS A 134 -13.63 -14.75 12.21
CA LYS A 134 -13.00 -15.12 10.92
C LYS A 134 -12.20 -14.00 10.31
N ILE A 135 -11.25 -14.34 9.44
CA ILE A 135 -10.58 -13.40 8.55
C ILE A 135 -11.60 -12.93 7.50
N GLN A 136 -11.76 -11.62 7.34
CA GLN A 136 -12.63 -11.01 6.34
C GLN A 136 -11.78 -10.51 5.17
N LEU A 137 -11.99 -11.05 3.97
CA LEU A 137 -11.26 -10.65 2.76
C LEU A 137 -12.16 -9.86 1.81
N HIS A 138 -11.64 -8.76 1.28
CA HIS A 138 -12.28 -8.04 0.18
C HIS A 138 -11.92 -8.70 -1.17
N PRO A 139 -12.84 -8.77 -2.16
CA PRO A 139 -12.55 -9.34 -3.48
C PRO A 139 -11.32 -8.75 -4.16
N THR A 140 -11.06 -7.45 -3.99
CA THR A 140 -9.90 -6.78 -4.61
C THR A 140 -8.54 -7.24 -4.06
N MET A 141 -8.52 -7.95 -2.93
CA MET A 141 -7.31 -8.59 -2.40
C MET A 141 -6.92 -9.84 -3.21
N ILE A 142 -7.84 -10.44 -3.96
CA ILE A 142 -7.59 -11.63 -4.80
C ILE A 142 -6.81 -11.21 -6.04
N LYS A 143 -5.60 -11.74 -6.18
CA LYS A 143 -4.67 -11.43 -7.28
C LYS A 143 -4.57 -12.54 -8.33
N VAL A 144 -4.91 -13.77 -7.95
CA VAL A 144 -5.13 -14.93 -8.82
C VAL A 144 -6.40 -15.63 -8.32
N PRO A 145 -7.37 -15.97 -9.19
CA PRO A 145 -8.61 -16.64 -8.78
C PRO A 145 -8.38 -18.02 -8.16
N ARG A 146 -9.44 -18.56 -7.55
CA ARG A 146 -9.47 -19.93 -6.98
C ARG A 146 -9.01 -21.00 -7.97
N SER A 147 -8.42 -22.07 -7.46
CA SER A 147 -8.01 -23.22 -8.24
C SER A 147 -9.21 -23.90 -8.92
N GLN A 148 -9.02 -24.31 -10.17
CA GLN A 148 -9.97 -25.19 -10.88
C GLN A 148 -9.61 -26.67 -10.72
N ARG A 149 -8.37 -26.98 -10.32
CA ARG A 149 -7.86 -28.35 -10.16
C ARG A 149 -8.18 -28.94 -8.78
N ASN A 150 -8.11 -28.12 -7.74
CA ASN A 150 -8.38 -28.56 -6.37
C ASN A 150 -9.37 -27.63 -5.64
N PRO A 151 -10.56 -27.37 -6.22
CA PRO A 151 -11.51 -26.39 -5.67
C PRO A 151 -12.10 -26.79 -4.32
N ASN A 152 -11.96 -28.05 -3.89
CA ASN A 152 -12.54 -28.56 -2.65
C ASN A 152 -11.56 -28.57 -1.47
N SER A 153 -10.28 -28.31 -1.72
CA SER A 153 -9.29 -28.27 -0.65
C SER A 153 -9.48 -27.04 0.23
N LYS A 154 -9.69 -27.28 1.52
CA LYS A 154 -9.81 -26.26 2.56
C LYS A 154 -8.46 -25.74 3.07
N LYS A 155 -7.35 -26.24 2.53
CA LYS A 155 -6.01 -25.88 2.98
C LYS A 155 -5.77 -24.38 2.78
N VAL A 156 -5.31 -23.71 3.81
CA VAL A 156 -4.90 -22.31 3.73
C VAL A 156 -3.46 -22.22 4.22
N ILE A 157 -2.65 -21.45 3.49
CA ILE A 157 -1.37 -21.01 4.02
C ILE A 157 -1.36 -19.50 3.99
N LEU A 158 -1.15 -18.92 5.16
CA LEU A 158 -1.08 -17.50 5.40
C LEU A 158 0.34 -17.13 5.79
N LEU A 159 0.87 -16.09 5.16
CA LEU A 159 2.18 -15.52 5.42
C LEU A 159 2.04 -14.04 5.74
N ALA A 160 2.64 -13.60 6.85
CA ALA A 160 2.82 -12.19 7.16
C ALA A 160 4.20 -11.72 6.69
N SER A 161 4.24 -10.65 5.90
CA SER A 161 5.48 -10.11 5.30
C SER A 161 5.97 -8.83 5.98
N ARG A 162 5.05 -8.08 6.60
CA ARG A 162 5.32 -6.87 7.39
C ARG A 162 4.27 -6.75 8.49
N SER A 163 4.60 -6.13 9.62
CA SER A 163 3.65 -5.83 10.69
C SER A 163 3.68 -4.34 11.05
N TYR A 164 2.57 -3.87 11.62
CA TYR A 164 2.35 -2.49 12.02
C TYR A 164 1.88 -2.42 13.47
N PRO A 165 2.37 -1.43 14.26
CA PRO A 165 3.19 -0.29 13.84
C PRO A 165 4.63 -0.69 13.47
N SER A 166 5.25 0.07 12.56
CA SER A 166 6.66 -0.18 12.25
C SER A 166 7.57 0.22 13.43
N LYS A 167 8.81 -0.27 13.44
CA LYS A 167 9.82 0.17 14.43
C LYS A 167 10.03 1.70 14.41
N ASN A 168 9.93 2.32 13.25
CA ASN A 168 10.04 3.77 13.09
C ASN A 168 8.85 4.48 13.76
N ASN A 169 7.62 4.01 13.49
CA ASN A 169 6.43 4.59 14.12
C ASN A 169 6.45 4.42 15.65
N LEU A 170 7.02 3.33 16.17
CA LEU A 170 7.21 3.18 17.62
C LEU A 170 8.18 4.21 18.22
N GLN A 171 9.17 4.71 17.46
CA GLN A 171 10.04 5.80 17.92
C GLN A 171 9.35 7.15 17.78
N GLU A 172 8.64 7.39 16.68
CA GLU A 172 7.81 8.58 16.48
C GLU A 172 6.74 8.69 17.58
N ALA A 173 6.12 7.59 17.98
CA ALA A 173 5.18 7.53 19.10
C ALA A 173 5.80 8.02 20.42
N ARG A 174 7.10 7.76 20.65
CA ARG A 174 7.80 8.23 21.86
C ARG A 174 8.02 9.74 21.83
N LEU A 175 8.35 10.29 20.65
CA LEU A 175 8.39 11.75 20.43
C LEU A 175 7.04 12.39 20.74
N LEU A 176 5.98 11.79 20.20
CA LEU A 176 4.61 12.26 20.37
C LEU A 176 4.04 12.05 21.77
N LYS A 177 4.73 11.32 22.66
CA LYS A 177 4.32 11.24 24.07
C LYS A 177 5.13 12.16 24.97
N ARG A 178 6.30 12.63 24.53
CA ARG A 178 7.28 13.38 25.35
C ARG A 178 7.72 12.66 26.65
N ASP A 179 7.29 11.42 26.86
CA ASP A 179 7.48 10.69 28.12
C ASP A 179 8.71 9.77 28.15
N LYS A 180 9.35 9.52 26.99
CA LYS A 180 10.44 8.53 26.89
C LYS A 180 11.58 9.01 26.03
N GLU A 181 12.80 8.75 26.50
CA GLU A 181 14.01 8.91 25.70
C GLU A 181 13.95 8.04 24.44
N LEU A 182 14.34 8.65 23.31
CA LEU A 182 14.47 7.95 22.03
C LEU A 182 15.67 7.02 22.06
N CYS A 183 15.68 6.02 21.19
CA CYS A 183 16.94 5.31 20.99
C CYS A 183 17.97 6.27 20.39
N LYS A 184 19.23 6.18 20.84
CA LYS A 184 20.34 7.05 20.38
C LYS A 184 20.55 7.02 18.85
N SER A 185 20.12 5.93 18.21
CA SER A 185 20.20 5.72 16.76
C SER A 185 19.02 6.30 15.97
N PHE A 186 17.96 6.77 16.64
CA PHE A 186 16.82 7.35 15.93
C PHE A 186 17.22 8.70 15.34
N GLN A 187 16.97 8.87 14.05
CA GLN A 187 17.14 10.12 13.33
C GLN A 187 15.84 10.40 12.58
N PRO A 188 15.28 11.61 12.69
CA PRO A 188 14.13 11.99 11.87
C PRO A 188 14.42 11.76 10.39
N ASN A 189 13.44 11.22 9.67
CA ASN A 189 13.56 11.08 8.23
C ASN A 189 13.60 12.47 7.60
N LYS A 190 14.60 12.71 6.75
CA LYS A 190 14.62 13.93 5.94
C LYS A 190 13.41 13.92 5.01
N LEU A 191 12.77 15.08 4.87
CA LEU A 191 11.69 15.26 3.93
C LEU A 191 12.19 14.95 2.52
N LYS A 192 11.50 14.06 1.80
CA LYS A 192 11.88 13.71 0.43
C LYS A 192 11.52 14.85 -0.52
N HIS A 193 12.27 15.00 -1.60
CA HIS A 193 12.01 16.03 -2.62
C HIS A 193 10.58 15.99 -3.20
N MET A 194 9.97 14.80 -3.27
CA MET A 194 8.59 14.66 -3.74
C MET A 194 7.61 15.41 -2.82
N ALA A 195 7.83 15.35 -1.50
CA ALA A 195 7.00 16.09 -0.56
C ALA A 195 7.24 17.61 -0.65
N THR A 196 8.47 18.07 -0.84
CA THR A 196 8.70 19.53 -1.04
C THR A 196 8.06 20.01 -2.34
N ASN A 197 8.14 19.23 -3.41
CA ASN A 197 7.55 19.58 -4.70
C ASN A 197 6.02 19.63 -4.62
N VAL A 198 5.37 18.69 -3.92
CA VAL A 198 3.91 18.73 -3.77
C VAL A 198 3.46 19.91 -2.92
N LEU A 199 4.19 20.26 -1.86
CA LEU A 199 3.93 21.45 -1.04
C LEU A 199 4.06 22.74 -1.87
N ASP A 200 5.09 22.84 -2.71
CA ASP A 200 5.31 23.98 -3.61
C ASP A 200 4.21 24.08 -4.67
N ALA A 201 3.84 22.95 -5.28
CA ALA A 201 2.74 22.88 -6.25
C ALA A 201 1.37 23.27 -5.63
N SER A 202 1.20 23.03 -4.33
CA SER A 202 0.03 23.49 -3.56
C SER A 202 0.08 24.98 -3.18
N GLN A 203 0.97 25.76 -3.80
CA GLN A 203 1.11 27.21 -3.63
C GLN A 203 1.51 27.64 -2.21
N ILE A 204 2.16 26.75 -1.46
CA ILE A 204 2.70 27.10 -0.14
C ILE A 204 3.97 27.93 -0.34
N PRO A 205 4.13 29.09 0.33
CA PRO A 205 5.31 29.92 0.14
C PRO A 205 6.60 29.16 0.44
N LYS A 206 7.59 29.30 -0.45
CA LYS A 206 8.89 28.63 -0.32
C LYS A 206 9.57 28.86 1.03
N SER A 207 9.44 30.07 1.59
CA SER A 207 9.98 30.40 2.93
C SER A 207 9.39 29.54 4.05
N VAL A 208 8.10 29.20 3.97
CA VAL A 208 7.40 28.33 4.92
C VAL A 208 7.88 26.89 4.75
N ILE A 209 7.98 26.41 3.50
CA ILE A 209 8.49 25.07 3.18
C ILE A 209 9.93 24.92 3.68
N ASP A 210 10.81 25.88 3.39
CA ASP A 210 12.23 25.85 3.79
C ASP A 210 12.38 25.87 5.32
N THR A 211 11.55 26.68 6.00
CA THR A 211 11.48 26.71 7.46
C THR A 211 11.07 25.36 8.02
N TYR A 212 10.02 24.75 7.47
CA TYR A 212 9.57 23.42 7.87
C TYR A 212 10.64 22.35 7.63
N VAL A 213 11.25 22.32 6.44
CA VAL A 213 12.31 21.35 6.08
C VAL A 213 13.48 21.45 7.04
N LYS A 214 13.90 22.66 7.39
CA LYS A 214 14.95 22.89 8.39
C LYS A 214 14.55 22.34 9.76
N ASN A 215 13.34 22.61 10.21
CA ASN A 215 12.84 22.18 11.52
C ASN A 215 12.59 20.66 11.60
N ALA A 216 12.15 20.04 10.51
CA ALA A 216 11.87 18.61 10.44
C ALA A 216 13.13 17.72 10.58
N THR A 217 14.33 18.31 10.54
CA THR A 217 15.59 17.59 10.80
C THR A 217 15.85 17.33 12.28
N VAL A 218 15.16 18.05 13.18
CA VAL A 218 15.27 17.88 14.63
C VAL A 218 14.02 17.25 15.20
N THR A 219 14.18 16.41 16.22
CA THR A 219 13.09 15.65 16.85
C THR A 219 11.94 16.52 17.37
N LYS A 220 12.26 17.72 17.87
CA LYS A 220 11.25 18.68 18.37
C LYS A 220 10.44 19.35 17.25
N GLY A 221 10.97 19.39 16.02
CA GLY A 221 10.31 19.99 14.86
C GLY A 221 9.70 18.96 13.90
N LEU A 222 9.70 17.68 14.26
CA LEU A 222 9.14 16.62 13.43
C LEU A 222 7.61 16.62 13.53
N GLU A 223 6.96 17.16 12.51
CA GLU A 223 5.50 17.21 12.40
C GLU A 223 4.98 16.45 11.17
N HIS A 224 5.62 15.33 10.85
CA HIS A 224 5.12 14.36 9.88
C HIS A 224 5.50 12.93 10.25
N ALA A 225 4.80 11.97 9.67
CA ALA A 225 5.14 10.55 9.74
C ALA A 225 4.67 9.82 8.48
N PHE A 226 5.30 8.67 8.19
CA PHE A 226 4.77 7.69 7.23
C PHE A 226 4.03 6.62 8.00
N VAL A 227 2.73 6.52 7.77
CA VAL A 227 1.82 5.60 8.48
C VAL A 227 1.13 4.69 7.48
N LEU A 228 0.74 3.50 7.92
CA LEU A 228 -0.05 2.57 7.11
C LEU A 228 -1.41 3.19 6.78
N GLY A 229 -1.83 3.14 5.51
CA GLY A 229 -3.23 3.34 5.17
C GLY A 229 -4.03 2.07 5.42
N ALA A 230 -5.15 2.17 6.13
CA ALA A 230 -6.08 1.06 6.34
C ALA A 230 -7.54 1.51 6.30
N SER A 231 -8.44 0.58 6.00
CA SER A 231 -9.88 0.81 6.10
C SER A 231 -10.29 0.95 7.57
N ASP A 232 -11.34 1.72 7.82
CA ASP A 232 -11.94 1.81 9.15
C ASP A 232 -12.52 0.45 9.60
N PRO A 233 -11.97 -0.20 10.64
CA PRO A 233 -12.50 -1.47 11.13
C PRO A 233 -13.84 -1.33 11.88
N THR A 234 -14.26 -0.11 12.21
CA THR A 234 -15.50 0.17 12.95
C THR A 234 -16.68 0.55 12.05
N ASN A 235 -16.40 0.91 10.79
CA ASN A 235 -17.36 1.49 9.85
C ASN A 235 -18.11 2.73 10.41
N ALA A 236 -17.49 3.48 11.32
CA ALA A 236 -18.11 4.60 12.04
C ALA A 236 -17.29 5.90 11.98
N ILE A 237 -16.13 5.89 11.32
CA ILE A 237 -15.43 7.11 10.91
C ILE A 237 -16.26 7.76 9.79
N PRO A 238 -16.65 9.04 9.93
CA PRO A 238 -17.50 9.71 8.95
C PRO A 238 -16.86 9.75 7.54
N PRO A 239 -17.67 9.73 6.47
CA PRO A 239 -17.19 9.93 5.11
C PRO A 239 -16.31 11.17 4.95
N GLY A 240 -15.24 11.05 4.17
CA GLY A 240 -14.26 12.11 3.96
C GLY A 240 -13.38 12.44 5.17
N HIS A 241 -13.57 11.78 6.32
CA HIS A 241 -12.74 11.95 7.51
C HIS A 241 -11.70 10.85 7.65
N VAL A 242 -10.70 11.14 8.47
CA VAL A 242 -9.63 10.20 8.82
C VAL A 242 -9.42 10.13 10.33
N PHE A 243 -8.93 8.99 10.81
CA PHE A 243 -8.45 8.82 12.18
C PHE A 243 -6.96 8.48 12.16
N LEU A 244 -6.16 9.16 12.99
CA LEU A 244 -4.73 8.91 13.12
C LEU A 244 -4.45 8.14 14.42
N SER A 245 -3.97 6.91 14.31
CA SER A 245 -3.83 6.02 15.47
C SER A 245 -2.77 6.49 16.47
N GLY A 246 -2.96 6.20 17.75
CA GLY A 246 -1.96 6.33 18.83
C GLY A 246 -1.38 7.72 19.07
N PHE A 247 -2.06 8.77 18.58
CA PHE A 247 -1.67 10.15 18.79
C PHE A 247 -2.20 10.68 20.13
N THR A 248 -1.40 11.46 20.84
CA THR A 248 -1.72 11.92 22.22
C THR A 248 -1.60 13.43 22.42
N HIS A 249 -1.11 14.19 21.43
CA HIS A 249 -1.04 15.65 21.50
C HIS A 249 -2.26 16.32 20.87
N GLU A 250 -2.42 17.62 21.13
CA GLU A 250 -3.38 18.46 20.41
C GLU A 250 -3.05 18.52 18.92
N LEU A 251 -3.76 17.70 18.13
CA LEU A 251 -3.75 17.81 16.68
C LEU A 251 -4.60 18.99 16.20
N PRO A 252 -4.22 19.62 15.08
CA PRO A 252 -5.15 20.46 14.34
C PRO A 252 -6.43 19.68 13.97
N ASP A 253 -7.52 20.40 13.71
CA ASP A 253 -8.78 19.80 13.25
C ASP A 253 -8.64 19.12 11.87
N HIS A 254 -7.60 19.47 11.12
CA HIS A 254 -7.30 18.94 9.81
C HIS A 254 -5.83 18.59 9.69
N ILE A 255 -5.52 17.54 8.95
CA ILE A 255 -4.15 17.13 8.63
C ILE A 255 -3.95 17.13 7.11
N LEU A 256 -2.71 17.34 6.67
CA LEU A 256 -2.34 17.14 5.28
C LEU A 256 -1.94 15.68 5.07
N VAL A 257 -2.38 15.09 3.96
CA VAL A 257 -2.11 13.68 3.64
C VAL A 257 -1.67 13.57 2.19
N THR A 258 -0.57 12.87 1.96
CA THR A 258 -0.08 12.52 0.63
C THR A 258 0.51 11.09 0.60
N ARG A 259 0.81 10.57 -0.58
CA ARG A 259 1.47 9.27 -0.77
C ARG A 259 2.57 9.44 -1.82
N PHE A 260 3.63 8.63 -1.73
CA PHE A 260 4.65 8.62 -2.77
C PHE A 260 4.44 7.53 -3.81
N PRO A 261 4.63 7.82 -5.11
CA PRO A 261 5.04 9.13 -5.65
C PRO A 261 3.89 10.16 -5.67
N CYS A 262 4.17 11.40 -5.22
CA CYS A 262 3.29 12.56 -5.39
C CYS A 262 3.97 13.55 -6.34
N THR A 263 3.28 13.90 -7.41
CA THR A 263 3.85 14.68 -8.53
C THR A 263 3.05 15.93 -8.85
N GLU A 264 1.83 16.07 -8.31
CA GLU A 264 0.90 17.14 -8.63
C GLU A 264 0.26 17.69 -7.35
N SER A 265 -0.18 18.94 -7.34
CA SER A 265 -0.81 19.56 -6.17
C SER A 265 -2.04 18.80 -5.65
N SER A 266 -2.78 18.16 -6.55
CA SER A 266 -3.94 17.31 -6.21
C SER A 266 -3.56 16.04 -5.42
N ASP A 267 -2.29 15.65 -5.41
CA ASP A 267 -1.79 14.50 -4.64
C ASP A 267 -1.65 14.82 -3.13
N LEU A 268 -1.85 16.08 -2.71
CA LEU A 268 -1.85 16.54 -1.32
C LEU A 268 -3.26 16.98 -0.92
N LEU A 269 -3.87 16.24 0.00
CA LEU A 269 -5.21 16.56 0.50
C LEU A 269 -5.13 17.13 1.91
N LYS A 270 -6.07 18.01 2.26
CA LYS A 270 -6.29 18.46 3.64
C LYS A 270 -7.59 17.86 4.15
N LEU A 271 -7.48 16.93 5.08
CA LEU A 271 -8.59 16.09 5.51
C LEU A 271 -8.97 16.37 6.97
N PRO A 272 -10.28 16.39 7.28
CA PRO A 272 -10.75 16.54 8.65
C PRO A 272 -10.40 15.30 9.49
N LEU A 273 -9.94 15.56 10.71
CA LEU A 273 -9.46 14.54 11.64
C LEU A 273 -10.51 14.24 12.70
N VAL A 274 -10.84 12.96 12.88
CA VAL A 274 -11.66 12.49 14.01
C VAL A 274 -10.85 12.55 15.30
N LYS A 275 -11.20 13.50 16.19
CA LYS A 275 -10.56 13.68 17.50
C LYS A 275 -11.45 13.29 18.69
N THR A 276 -12.76 13.22 18.45
CA THR A 276 -13.77 12.84 19.45
C THR A 276 -14.62 11.73 18.89
N LYS A 277 -15.22 10.94 19.78
CA LYS A 277 -16.10 9.83 19.40
C LYS A 277 -17.24 10.31 18.50
N PRO A 278 -17.36 9.81 17.25
CA PRO A 278 -18.53 10.07 16.42
C PRO A 278 -19.82 9.55 17.06
N HIS A 279 -20.95 10.19 16.78
CA HIS A 279 -22.25 9.83 17.37
C HIS A 279 -22.64 8.36 17.13
N GLU A 280 -22.38 7.86 15.92
CA GLU A 280 -22.71 6.48 15.50
C GLU A 280 -21.72 5.43 16.01
N MET A 281 -20.61 5.85 16.62
CA MET A 281 -19.57 4.94 17.12
C MET A 281 -19.84 4.51 18.56
N SER A 282 -19.76 3.20 18.81
CA SER A 282 -19.87 2.64 20.16
C SER A 282 -18.68 3.04 21.04
N GLU A 283 -18.84 2.98 22.36
CA GLU A 283 -17.73 3.23 23.29
C GLU A 283 -16.61 2.19 23.13
N GLU A 284 -16.96 0.93 22.89
CA GLU A 284 -16.00 -0.15 22.68
C GLU A 284 -15.19 0.07 21.40
N GLN A 285 -15.84 0.51 20.33
CA GLN A 285 -15.18 0.87 19.06
C GLN A 285 -14.22 2.05 19.26
N TRP A 286 -14.68 3.11 19.93
CA TRP A 286 -13.84 4.28 20.21
C TRP A 286 -12.64 3.94 21.10
N HIS A 287 -12.87 3.15 22.15
CA HIS A 287 -11.82 2.65 23.03
C HIS A 287 -10.81 1.79 22.28
N PHE A 288 -11.28 0.96 21.35
CA PHE A 288 -10.39 0.19 20.48
C PHE A 288 -9.52 1.12 19.62
N LEU A 289 -10.11 2.08 18.90
CA LEU A 289 -9.38 3.01 18.02
C LEU A 289 -8.34 3.83 18.80
N THR A 290 -8.72 4.40 19.94
CA THR A 290 -7.84 5.23 20.77
C THR A 290 -6.72 4.44 21.45
N LYS A 291 -6.87 3.11 21.60
CA LYS A 291 -5.82 2.21 22.10
C LYS A 291 -4.80 1.76 21.06
N LEU A 292 -5.08 1.94 19.78
CA LEU A 292 -4.16 1.56 18.71
C LEU A 292 -2.81 2.28 18.88
N ALA A 293 -1.73 1.57 18.60
CA ALA A 293 -0.40 2.18 18.60
C ALA A 293 -0.26 3.16 17.42
N PHE A 294 0.59 4.18 17.56
CA PHE A 294 0.84 5.14 16.49
C PHE A 294 1.49 4.45 15.29
N GLY A 295 0.93 4.65 14.11
CA GLY A 295 1.44 4.04 12.88
C GLY A 295 0.42 3.77 11.78
N ALA A 296 -0.85 4.18 11.92
CA ALA A 296 -1.86 4.05 10.87
C ALA A 296 -2.72 5.30 10.72
N ILE A 297 -3.12 5.58 9.48
CA ILE A 297 -4.24 6.44 9.14
C ILE A 297 -5.40 5.55 8.69
N LEU A 298 -6.53 5.67 9.37
CA LEU A 298 -7.75 4.95 9.05
C LEU A 298 -8.66 5.85 8.24
N PHE A 299 -9.08 5.37 7.07
CA PHE A 299 -9.95 6.10 6.17
C PHE A 299 -11.41 5.72 6.44
N GLY A 300 -12.26 6.73 6.66
CA GLY A 300 -13.70 6.52 6.72
C GLY A 300 -14.24 5.97 5.41
N ASN A 301 -15.23 5.11 5.51
CA ASN A 301 -15.92 4.58 4.34
C ASN A 301 -16.58 5.74 3.57
N PRO A 302 -16.57 5.71 2.23
CA PRO A 302 -17.14 6.80 1.43
C PRO A 302 -18.65 6.98 1.68
N GLY A 303 -19.37 5.89 1.97
CA GLY A 303 -20.83 5.93 2.02
C GLY A 303 -21.42 6.41 0.70
N ASN A 304 -22.70 6.79 0.73
CA ASN A 304 -23.38 7.27 -0.48
C ASN A 304 -22.90 8.69 -0.86
N GLY A 305 -22.43 8.85 -2.09
CA GLY A 305 -22.15 10.17 -2.68
C GLY A 305 -20.79 10.79 -2.35
N HIS A 306 -19.84 10.04 -1.77
CA HIS A 306 -18.46 10.48 -1.67
C HIS A 306 -17.53 9.51 -2.39
N GLY A 307 -16.41 10.02 -2.89
CA GLY A 307 -15.35 9.19 -3.43
C GLY A 307 -14.49 8.57 -2.32
N PRO A 308 -13.86 7.41 -2.56
CA PRO A 308 -12.88 6.86 -1.64
C PRO A 308 -11.65 7.75 -1.56
N LEU A 309 -11.19 8.05 -0.34
CA LEU A 309 -10.01 8.89 -0.09
C LEU A 309 -8.69 8.32 -0.65
N PRO A 310 -8.38 7.02 -0.51
CA PRO A 310 -7.06 6.51 -0.91
C PRO A 310 -6.70 6.78 -2.39
N PRO A 311 -7.59 6.51 -3.38
CA PRO A 311 -7.31 6.84 -4.78
C PRO A 311 -7.16 8.34 -5.06
N MET A 312 -7.80 9.21 -4.29
CA MET A 312 -7.62 10.66 -4.41
C MET A 312 -6.20 11.11 -4.00
N ILE A 313 -5.52 10.31 -3.18
CA ILE A 313 -4.21 10.64 -2.64
C ILE A 313 -3.14 9.93 -3.47
N ALA A 314 -2.76 10.57 -4.59
CA ALA A 314 -1.75 10.05 -5.50
C ALA A 314 -2.03 8.62 -5.98
N ASN A 315 -3.29 8.31 -6.34
CA ASN A 315 -3.73 6.98 -6.78
C ASN A 315 -3.39 5.87 -5.78
N GLY A 316 -3.54 6.15 -4.48
CA GLY A 316 -3.27 5.19 -3.42
C GLY A 316 -4.30 4.08 -3.30
N ASP A 317 -3.88 2.98 -2.70
CA ASP A 317 -4.73 1.87 -2.25
C ASP A 317 -4.46 1.56 -0.76
N LEU A 318 -5.01 0.45 -0.27
CA LEU A 318 -4.83 -0.02 1.11
C LEU A 318 -4.15 -1.40 1.16
N ASP A 319 -3.35 -1.73 0.15
CA ASP A 319 -2.74 -3.05 -0.03
C ASP A 319 -1.31 -3.17 0.57
N GLY A 320 -0.86 -2.09 1.20
CA GLY A 320 0.46 -1.93 1.81
C GLY A 320 1.03 -0.51 1.75
N ASP A 321 0.27 0.44 1.19
CA ASP A 321 0.68 1.82 1.03
C ASP A 321 0.94 2.54 2.35
N LEU A 322 1.98 3.36 2.31
CA LEU A 322 2.31 4.27 3.40
C LEU A 322 1.93 5.69 2.98
N TYR A 323 1.12 6.32 3.82
CA TYR A 323 0.70 7.69 3.67
C TYR A 323 1.57 8.59 4.53
N MET A 324 2.05 9.66 3.92
CA MET A 324 2.69 10.73 4.66
C MET A 324 1.60 11.64 5.24
N VAL A 325 1.53 11.71 6.56
CA VAL A 325 0.65 12.62 7.27
C VAL A 325 1.47 13.80 7.81
N LEU A 326 1.01 15.04 7.60
CA LEU A 326 1.62 16.24 8.14
C LEU A 326 0.60 16.99 8.99
N TRP A 327 1.02 17.39 10.19
CA TRP A 327 0.17 18.11 11.14
C TRP A 327 0.73 19.49 11.53
N ASN A 328 1.67 20.02 10.74
CA ASN A 328 2.16 21.38 10.89
C ASN A 328 1.05 22.39 10.52
N LYS A 329 0.68 23.25 11.48
CA LYS A 329 -0.44 24.21 11.33
C LYS A 329 -0.19 25.26 10.24
N GLU A 330 1.05 25.69 10.08
CA GLU A 330 1.43 26.74 9.12
C GLU A 330 1.36 26.22 7.68
N LEU A 331 1.87 25.01 7.39
CA LEU A 331 1.66 24.35 6.10
C LEU A 331 0.16 24.17 5.83
N GLY A 332 -0.58 23.70 6.83
CA GLY A 332 -2.01 23.46 6.73
C GLY A 332 -2.84 24.70 6.44
N SER A 333 -2.39 25.92 6.76
CA SER A 333 -3.18 27.14 6.52
C SER A 333 -3.27 27.55 5.05
N TYR A 334 -2.35 27.07 4.20
CA TYR A 334 -2.32 27.41 2.77
C TYR A 334 -3.13 26.45 1.90
N VAL A 335 -3.43 25.24 2.40
CA VAL A 335 -4.17 24.23 1.65
C VAL A 335 -5.66 24.31 2.03
N PRO A 336 -6.59 24.41 1.07
CA PRO A 336 -8.02 24.37 1.36
C PRO A 336 -8.44 22.97 1.82
N VAL A 337 -9.49 22.89 2.64
CA VAL A 337 -10.07 21.60 3.03
C VAL A 337 -10.60 20.91 1.76
N THR A 338 -10.27 19.63 1.59
CA THR A 338 -10.65 18.87 0.41
C THR A 338 -12.14 18.51 0.45
N ASP A 339 -12.85 18.81 -0.64
CA ASP A 339 -14.22 18.31 -0.85
C ASP A 339 -14.18 16.94 -1.54
N THR A 340 -14.70 15.92 -0.87
CA THR A 340 -14.66 14.52 -1.33
C THR A 340 -15.93 14.08 -2.06
N ARG A 341 -16.95 14.95 -2.15
CA ARG A 341 -18.27 14.63 -2.72
C ARG A 341 -18.24 14.43 -4.24
N PHE A 342 -17.32 15.10 -4.93
CA PHE A 342 -17.29 15.11 -6.40
C PHE A 342 -16.25 14.16 -7.01
N PHE A 343 -15.60 13.35 -6.19
CA PHE A 343 -14.61 12.43 -6.69
C PHE A 343 -15.26 11.11 -7.14
N CYS A 344 -15.26 10.88 -8.44
CA CYS A 344 -15.48 9.57 -9.01
C CYS A 344 -14.10 8.96 -9.31
N PRO A 345 -13.67 7.90 -8.61
CA PRO A 345 -12.42 7.25 -8.94
C PRO A 345 -12.47 6.77 -10.40
N PRO A 346 -11.37 6.91 -11.17
CA PRO A 346 -11.33 6.29 -12.49
C PRO A 346 -11.62 4.81 -12.35
N ALA A 347 -12.41 4.26 -13.27
CA ALA A 347 -12.73 2.84 -13.30
C ALA A 347 -11.42 2.05 -13.23
N LYS A 348 -11.30 1.15 -12.25
CA LYS A 348 -10.11 0.30 -12.17
C LYS A 348 -10.08 -0.55 -13.43
N ASN A 349 -8.93 -0.61 -14.07
CA ASN A 349 -8.66 -1.60 -15.10
C ASN A 349 -8.63 -2.98 -14.45
N GLU A 350 -9.82 -3.59 -14.29
CA GLU A 350 -9.93 -4.95 -13.85
C GLU A 350 -9.09 -5.84 -14.75
N THR A 351 -8.40 -6.80 -14.15
CA THR A 351 -7.63 -7.73 -14.95
C THR A 351 -8.62 -8.64 -15.67
N LYS A 352 -8.85 -8.35 -16.96
CA LYS A 352 -9.63 -9.23 -17.82
C LYS A 352 -8.98 -10.61 -17.80
N LEU A 353 -9.73 -11.61 -17.33
CA LEU A 353 -9.32 -13.00 -17.40
C LEU A 353 -9.26 -13.43 -18.86
N ASN A 354 -8.42 -14.42 -19.16
CA ASN A 354 -8.45 -15.04 -20.47
C ASN A 354 -9.81 -15.72 -20.67
N ASP A 355 -10.35 -15.63 -21.88
CA ASP A 355 -11.58 -16.34 -22.25
C ASP A 355 -11.36 -17.85 -22.23
N GLU A 356 -10.13 -18.30 -22.53
CA GLU A 356 -9.70 -19.69 -22.50
C GLU A 356 -8.51 -19.92 -21.57
N TRP A 357 -8.40 -21.13 -21.03
CA TRP A 357 -7.30 -21.52 -20.16
C TRP A 357 -5.99 -21.66 -20.93
N ASN A 358 -4.98 -20.85 -20.58
CA ASN A 358 -3.67 -20.97 -21.20
C ASN A 358 -2.86 -22.11 -20.56
N THR A 359 -2.64 -23.23 -21.25
CA THR A 359 -1.84 -24.35 -20.74
C THR A 359 -0.33 -24.09 -20.70
N ASN A 360 0.15 -23.05 -21.40
CA ASN A 360 1.56 -22.65 -21.50
C ASN A 360 1.89 -21.40 -20.68
N TRP A 361 0.98 -20.96 -19.79
CA TRP A 361 1.11 -19.70 -19.07
C TRP A 361 2.45 -19.52 -18.35
N LEU A 362 3.04 -20.61 -17.83
CA LEU A 362 4.31 -20.56 -17.09
C LEU A 362 5.49 -20.29 -18.02
N THR A 363 5.50 -20.94 -19.19
CA THR A 363 6.50 -20.72 -20.24
C THR A 363 6.41 -19.29 -20.76
N ASP A 364 5.18 -18.81 -21.03
CA ASP A 364 4.96 -17.45 -21.52
C ASP A 364 5.38 -16.40 -20.49
N ALA A 365 5.05 -16.61 -19.21
CA ALA A 365 5.47 -15.74 -18.12
C ALA A 365 6.99 -15.71 -17.98
N TYR A 366 7.67 -16.86 -18.07
CA TYR A 366 9.13 -16.91 -18.06
C TYR A 366 9.76 -16.25 -19.28
N GLY A 367 9.18 -16.38 -20.47
CA GLY A 367 9.63 -15.67 -21.66
C GLY A 367 9.63 -14.15 -21.44
N LEU A 368 8.58 -13.63 -20.80
CA LEU A 368 8.47 -12.21 -20.45
C LEU A 368 9.46 -11.79 -19.36
N MET A 369 9.67 -12.61 -18.33
CA MET A 369 10.64 -12.34 -17.27
C MET A 369 12.09 -12.49 -17.75
N GLY A 370 12.32 -13.28 -18.79
CA GLY A 370 13.62 -13.50 -19.43
C GLY A 370 14.01 -12.45 -20.45
N ASP A 371 13.10 -11.56 -20.86
CA ASP A 371 13.39 -10.45 -21.78
C ASP A 371 14.10 -9.30 -21.04
N ILE A 372 15.41 -9.49 -20.84
CA ILE A 372 16.30 -8.54 -20.15
C ILE A 372 16.25 -7.16 -20.83
N ASN A 373 16.15 -7.10 -22.15
CA ASN A 373 16.14 -5.85 -22.89
C ASN A 373 14.86 -5.06 -22.62
N ALA A 374 13.70 -5.70 -22.68
CA ALA A 374 12.43 -5.03 -22.36
C ALA A 374 12.38 -4.56 -20.89
N LEU A 375 12.89 -5.37 -19.96
CA LEU A 375 12.99 -4.99 -18.54
C LEU A 375 13.93 -3.79 -18.35
N TYR A 376 15.09 -3.81 -19.00
CA TYR A 376 16.06 -2.71 -18.95
C TYR A 376 15.49 -1.40 -19.51
N LEU A 377 14.85 -1.45 -20.68
CA LEU A 377 14.23 -0.28 -21.30
C LEU A 377 13.14 0.33 -20.41
N ARG A 378 12.28 -0.50 -19.80
CA ARG A 378 11.24 -0.03 -18.88
C ARG A 378 11.82 0.63 -17.64
N GLN A 379 12.79 -0.01 -16.98
CA GLN A 379 13.40 0.53 -15.76
C GLN A 379 14.16 1.83 -16.02
N THR A 380 14.87 1.92 -17.14
CA THR A 380 15.59 3.14 -17.51
C THR A 380 14.64 4.26 -17.94
N LEU A 381 13.52 3.95 -18.60
CA LEU A 381 12.46 4.92 -18.89
C LEU A 381 11.88 5.52 -17.60
N ILE A 382 11.54 4.70 -16.60
CA ILE A 382 11.02 5.18 -15.31
C ILE A 382 12.00 6.17 -14.66
N GLY A 383 13.29 5.81 -14.60
CA GLY A 383 14.33 6.69 -14.05
C GLY A 383 14.52 7.99 -14.86
N LYS A 384 14.37 7.92 -16.18
CA LYS A 384 14.46 9.08 -17.06
C LYS A 384 13.28 10.03 -16.89
N LEU A 385 12.05 9.51 -16.82
CA LEU A 385 10.84 10.29 -16.55
C LEU A 385 10.93 10.98 -15.18
N HIS A 386 11.38 10.25 -14.14
CA HIS A 386 11.63 10.83 -12.81
C HIS A 386 12.63 11.99 -12.88
N THR A 387 13.72 11.83 -13.64
CA THR A 387 14.75 12.85 -13.80
C THR A 387 14.23 14.09 -14.54
N LEU A 388 13.46 13.88 -15.61
CA LEU A 388 12.87 14.97 -16.39
C LEU A 388 11.84 15.74 -15.58
N TRP A 389 10.95 15.04 -14.87
CA TRP A 389 10.02 15.66 -13.92
C TRP A 389 10.77 16.50 -12.88
N LYS A 390 11.76 15.93 -12.21
CA LYS A 390 12.51 16.60 -11.13
C LYS A 390 13.27 17.85 -11.59
N LYS A 391 13.70 17.92 -12.85
CA LYS A 391 14.53 19.00 -13.40
C LYS A 391 13.75 19.99 -14.28
N SER A 392 12.44 19.79 -14.43
CA SER A 392 11.64 20.64 -15.31
C SER A 392 11.29 21.94 -14.60
N ASP A 393 11.74 23.06 -15.18
CA ASP A 393 11.30 24.40 -14.76
C ASP A 393 10.03 24.84 -15.51
N ASP A 394 9.66 24.12 -16.58
CA ASP A 394 8.40 24.30 -17.30
C ASP A 394 7.27 23.53 -16.60
N TYR A 395 6.19 24.24 -16.26
CA TYR A 395 5.05 23.70 -15.54
C TYR A 395 4.34 22.58 -16.31
N ALA A 396 4.13 22.74 -17.62
CA ALA A 396 3.44 21.75 -18.45
C ALA A 396 4.28 20.47 -18.59
N LYS A 397 5.59 20.61 -18.79
CA LYS A 397 6.53 19.47 -18.82
C LYS A 397 6.62 18.79 -17.45
N CYS A 398 6.71 19.55 -16.37
CA CYS A 398 6.76 19.01 -15.01
C CYS A 398 5.53 18.14 -14.75
N HIS A 399 4.34 18.66 -15.04
CA HIS A 399 3.08 17.95 -14.91
C HIS A 399 3.02 16.68 -15.78
N ALA A 400 3.36 16.79 -17.08
CA ALA A 400 3.31 15.66 -18.00
C ALA A 400 4.31 14.54 -17.63
N PHE A 401 5.56 14.87 -17.30
CA PHE A 401 6.54 13.87 -16.87
C PHE A 401 6.24 13.30 -15.49
N GLY A 402 5.65 14.09 -14.58
CA GLY A 402 5.18 13.63 -13.29
C GLY A 402 4.11 12.54 -13.44
N ARG A 403 3.06 12.80 -14.23
CA ARG A 403 2.02 11.82 -14.57
C ARG A 403 2.60 10.58 -15.24
N ALA A 404 3.39 10.77 -16.30
CA ALA A 404 4.01 9.66 -17.02
C ALA A 404 4.91 8.81 -16.09
N TYR A 405 5.60 9.43 -15.14
CA TYR A 405 6.38 8.69 -14.13
C TYR A 405 5.50 7.85 -13.21
N LYS A 406 4.39 8.39 -12.68
CA LYS A 406 3.42 7.62 -11.87
C LYS A 406 2.87 6.42 -12.67
N GLU A 407 2.40 6.67 -13.88
CA GLU A 407 1.84 5.64 -14.77
C GLU A 407 2.87 4.56 -15.16
N ALA A 408 4.12 4.96 -15.44
CA ALA A 408 5.17 4.01 -15.81
C ALA A 408 5.47 2.98 -14.70
N ILE A 409 5.31 3.36 -13.43
CA ILE A 409 5.49 2.44 -12.28
C ILE A 409 4.41 1.35 -12.30
N ASP A 410 3.17 1.71 -12.60
CA ASP A 410 2.04 0.76 -12.59
C ASP A 410 1.95 -0.06 -13.89
N ILE A 411 2.23 0.55 -15.04
CA ILE A 411 2.39 -0.14 -16.33
C ILE A 411 3.55 -1.14 -16.30
N GLY A 412 4.58 -0.87 -15.50
CA GLY A 412 5.63 -1.85 -15.21
C GLY A 412 5.08 -3.19 -14.71
N LYS A 413 4.00 -3.17 -13.93
CA LYS A 413 3.35 -4.36 -13.35
C LYS A 413 2.22 -4.92 -14.23
N HIS A 414 1.61 -4.10 -15.07
CA HIS A 414 0.38 -4.45 -15.79
C HIS A 414 0.55 -4.60 -17.30
N GLY A 415 1.70 -4.19 -17.85
CA GLY A 415 1.87 -4.05 -19.28
C GLY A 415 1.21 -2.80 -19.82
N GLY A 416 1.31 -2.59 -21.13
CA GLY A 416 0.84 -1.37 -21.80
C GLY A 416 1.95 -0.38 -22.12
N LYS A 417 1.52 0.82 -22.53
CA LYS A 417 2.35 1.95 -22.95
C LYS A 417 2.10 3.13 -22.02
N VAL A 418 3.15 3.87 -21.73
CA VAL A 418 3.12 5.04 -20.84
C VAL A 418 2.50 6.21 -21.58
N PRO A 419 1.39 6.78 -21.07
CA PRO A 419 0.79 7.97 -21.66
C PRO A 419 1.75 9.15 -21.51
N LEU A 420 2.10 9.78 -22.63
CA LEU A 420 2.89 11.03 -22.66
C LEU A 420 2.56 11.79 -23.96
N PRO A 421 2.23 13.10 -23.90
CA PRO A 421 1.97 13.89 -25.11
C PRO A 421 3.14 13.86 -26.08
N ARG A 422 2.84 13.65 -27.37
CA ARG A 422 3.85 13.53 -28.43
C ARG A 422 4.81 14.71 -28.50
N ALA A 423 4.38 15.91 -28.12
CA ALA A 423 5.21 17.11 -28.05
C ALA A 423 6.44 16.96 -27.12
N PHE A 424 6.39 16.03 -26.15
CA PHE A 424 7.46 15.80 -25.18
C PHE A 424 8.31 14.56 -25.49
N TRP A 425 8.04 13.83 -26.57
CA TRP A 425 8.77 12.61 -26.91
C TRP A 425 10.21 12.88 -27.35
N SER A 426 10.50 14.08 -27.86
CA SER A 426 11.84 14.51 -28.26
C SER A 426 12.80 14.68 -27.07
N ASP A 427 12.27 14.83 -25.85
CA ASP A 427 13.08 14.85 -24.61
C ASP A 427 13.56 13.44 -24.19
N LEU A 428 13.07 12.40 -24.87
CA LEU A 428 13.39 11.00 -24.66
C LEU A 428 14.13 10.41 -25.87
N LYS A 429 14.98 9.41 -25.63
CA LYS A 429 15.60 8.64 -26.71
C LYS A 429 14.52 7.88 -27.51
N VAL A 430 14.74 7.76 -28.82
CA VAL A 430 13.83 7.07 -29.76
C VAL A 430 13.54 5.62 -29.33
N GLU A 431 14.52 4.94 -28.72
CA GLU A 431 14.34 3.57 -28.19
C GLU A 431 13.20 3.45 -27.16
N TYR A 432 12.83 4.54 -26.48
CA TYR A 432 11.71 4.54 -25.54
C TYR A 432 10.35 4.70 -26.22
N HIS A 433 10.28 5.19 -27.46
CA HIS A 433 9.01 5.54 -28.11
C HIS A 433 8.09 4.32 -28.30
N ILE A 434 8.64 3.11 -28.39
CA ILE A 434 7.87 1.86 -28.43
C ILE A 434 7.05 1.61 -27.15
N LEU A 435 7.47 2.21 -26.03
CA LEU A 435 6.83 2.12 -24.71
C LEU A 435 5.89 3.29 -24.44
N LEU A 436 5.73 4.25 -25.36
CA LEU A 436 4.93 5.45 -25.16
C LEU A 436 3.64 5.40 -25.98
N GLU A 437 2.60 6.02 -25.44
CA GLU A 437 1.32 6.26 -26.09
C GLU A 437 1.02 7.76 -26.08
N ASP A 438 0.60 8.26 -27.24
CA ASP A 438 0.29 9.69 -27.39
C ASP A 438 -1.05 9.99 -26.73
N VAL A 439 -1.06 11.01 -25.87
CA VAL A 439 -2.25 11.45 -25.15
C VAL A 439 -2.32 12.97 -25.17
N ASN A 440 -3.54 13.49 -25.26
CA ASN A 440 -3.82 14.89 -24.97
C ASN A 440 -4.24 14.97 -23.50
N TYR A 441 -3.37 15.53 -22.66
CA TYR A 441 -3.82 15.97 -21.33
C TYR A 441 -4.67 17.21 -21.53
N VAL A 442 -5.98 17.05 -21.38
CA VAL A 442 -6.93 18.17 -21.34
C VAL A 442 -6.73 18.96 -20.05
#